data_AF-A0AAW9BF34-F1
#
_entry.id   AF-A0AAW9BF34-F1
#
_cell.length_a   1.000
_cell.length_b   1.000
_cell.length_c   1.000
_cell.angle_alpha   90.00
_cell.angle_beta   90.00
_cell.angle_gamma   90.00
#
_symmetry.space_group_name_H-M   'P 1'
#
loop_
_entity.id
_entity.type
_entity.pdbx_description
1 polymer ?
#
loop_
_entity_poly.entity_id
_entity_poly.type
_entity_poly.pdbx_seq_one_letter_code
_entity_poly.pdbx_strand_id
1 'polypeptide(L)'
;QVIGKAAEEVGAPLFFSLLIITLSFVPVFALEGQEGKMFSPLAFTKTYAMASAAALAITLVPVLMGYFIRGKILPEHKNPVNRGLVALYRPLLNLSLKYPKAMIVLALGLLASAYYPTSQLGSEFIPPLDEGDLMYMPTTYPGISIGKARELVQQTNKLIKTVPEVKTVWGKIGRAETATDPAPLTMIETVIQLKPHDQWREG
;
A
#
# COMPACT_ATOMS: atom_id res chain seq x y z
N GLN A 1 -37.12 -19.97 -5.84
CA GLN A 1 -37.91 -18.72 -5.85
C GLN A 1 -37.37 -17.68 -4.87
N VAL A 2 -37.13 -18.02 -3.59
CA VAL A 2 -36.57 -17.08 -2.59
C VAL A 2 -35.18 -16.54 -2.96
N ILE A 3 -34.26 -17.40 -3.43
CA ILE A 3 -32.90 -16.99 -3.83
C ILE A 3 -32.92 -16.03 -5.05
N GLY A 4 -33.83 -16.26 -6.00
CA GLY A 4 -33.98 -15.37 -7.16
C GLY A 4 -34.48 -13.98 -6.77
N LYS A 5 -35.51 -13.90 -5.92
CA LYS A 5 -36.01 -12.61 -5.39
C LYS A 5 -34.97 -11.87 -4.55
N ALA A 6 -34.21 -12.59 -3.73
CA ALA A 6 -33.11 -12.00 -2.96
C ALA A 6 -31.97 -11.49 -3.85
N ALA A 7 -31.64 -12.21 -4.93
CA ALA A 7 -30.67 -11.75 -5.91
C ALA A 7 -31.17 -10.53 -6.71
N GLU A 8 -32.47 -10.44 -7.00
CA GLU A 8 -33.09 -9.26 -7.64
C GLU A 8 -33.04 -8.03 -6.74
N GLU A 9 -33.32 -8.18 -5.43
CA GLU A 9 -33.27 -7.05 -4.48
C GLU A 9 -31.86 -6.53 -4.24
N VAL A 10 -30.85 -7.40 -4.22
CA VAL A 10 -29.47 -7.04 -3.88
C VAL A 10 -28.60 -6.78 -5.11
N GLY A 11 -28.99 -7.29 -6.28
CA GLY A 11 -28.22 -7.21 -7.52
C GLY A 11 -27.98 -5.78 -8.02
N ALA A 12 -29.04 -4.96 -8.08
CA ALA A 12 -28.91 -3.57 -8.53
C ALA A 12 -28.05 -2.72 -7.56
N PRO A 13 -28.29 -2.72 -6.22
CA PRO A 13 -27.43 -2.01 -5.28
C PRO A 13 -25.95 -2.39 -5.36
N LEU A 14 -25.63 -3.69 -5.46
CA LEU A 14 -24.24 -4.16 -5.55
C LEU A 14 -23.57 -3.71 -6.85
N PHE A 15 -24.26 -3.81 -7.98
CA PHE A 15 -23.74 -3.35 -9.26
C PHE A 15 -23.44 -1.86 -9.26
N PHE A 16 -24.39 -1.02 -8.82
CA PHE A 16 -24.17 0.41 -8.73
C PHE A 16 -23.06 0.76 -7.74
N SER A 17 -22.95 0.05 -6.62
CA SER A 17 -21.85 0.23 -5.66
C SER A 17 -20.48 -0.03 -6.30
N LEU A 18 -20.31 -1.16 -7.01
CA LEU A 18 -19.06 -1.49 -7.70
C LEU A 18 -18.75 -0.52 -8.84
N LEU A 19 -19.76 -0.04 -9.55
CA LEU A 19 -19.62 0.96 -10.59
C LEU A 19 -19.16 2.31 -10.02
N ILE A 20 -19.74 2.76 -8.90
CA ILE A 20 -19.31 3.97 -8.19
C ILE A 20 -17.86 3.84 -7.72
N ILE A 21 -17.49 2.69 -7.15
CA ILE A 21 -16.09 2.41 -6.73
C ILE A 21 -15.15 2.52 -7.94
N THR A 22 -15.55 1.97 -9.08
CA THR A 22 -14.77 2.02 -10.32
C THR A 22 -14.58 3.47 -10.80
N LEU A 23 -15.67 4.26 -10.84
CA LEU A 23 -15.63 5.66 -11.26
C LEU A 23 -14.89 6.57 -10.28
N SER A 24 -14.94 6.29 -8.97
CA SER A 24 -14.24 7.07 -7.95
C SER A 24 -12.72 7.09 -8.13
N PHE A 25 -12.18 6.12 -8.89
CA PHE A 25 -10.74 5.99 -9.15
C PHE A 25 -10.30 6.68 -10.44
N VAL A 26 -11.22 7.20 -11.25
CA VAL A 26 -10.91 7.91 -12.50
C VAL A 26 -9.91 9.06 -12.32
N PRO A 27 -9.97 9.88 -11.23
CA PRO A 27 -9.00 10.94 -11.02
C PRO A 27 -7.54 10.47 -10.93
N VAL A 28 -7.28 9.21 -10.57
CA VAL A 28 -5.91 8.67 -10.50
C VAL A 28 -5.24 8.63 -11.88
N PHE A 29 -6.01 8.50 -12.97
CA PHE A 29 -5.48 8.56 -14.33
C PHE A 29 -5.07 9.97 -14.76
N ALA A 30 -5.41 11.00 -13.98
CA ALA A 30 -4.94 12.37 -14.21
C ALA A 30 -3.55 12.62 -13.60
N LEU A 31 -2.95 11.65 -12.89
CA LEU A 31 -1.58 11.76 -12.39
C LEU A 31 -0.58 11.65 -13.54
N GLU A 32 0.33 12.63 -13.64
CA GLU A 32 1.38 12.69 -14.67
C GLU A 32 2.76 12.31 -14.10
N GLY A 33 3.76 12.17 -14.98
CA GLY A 33 5.16 11.99 -14.57
C GLY A 33 5.47 10.63 -13.91
N GLN A 34 6.22 10.66 -12.82
CA GLN A 34 6.67 9.46 -12.10
C GLN A 34 5.54 8.81 -11.30
N GLU A 35 4.73 9.60 -10.59
CA GLU A 35 3.57 9.10 -9.84
C GLU A 35 2.58 8.39 -10.77
N GLY A 36 2.26 9.01 -11.91
CA GLY A 36 1.40 8.42 -12.93
C GLY A 36 1.91 7.06 -13.41
N LYS A 37 3.22 6.92 -13.69
CA LYS A 37 3.80 5.65 -14.13
C LYS A 37 3.74 4.56 -13.06
N MET A 38 3.90 4.90 -11.79
CA MET A 38 3.80 3.94 -10.69
C MET A 38 2.34 3.53 -10.42
N PHE A 39 1.40 4.47 -10.42
CA PHE A 39 0.01 4.23 -10.01
C PHE A 39 -0.92 3.83 -11.16
N SER A 40 -0.60 4.13 -12.43
CA SER A 40 -1.45 3.77 -13.58
C SER A 40 -1.67 2.26 -13.71
N PRO A 41 -0.65 1.39 -13.65
CA PRO A 41 -0.87 -0.07 -13.73
C PRO A 41 -1.76 -0.59 -12.59
N LEU A 42 -1.62 -0.03 -11.38
CA LEU A 42 -2.47 -0.35 -10.22
C LEU A 42 -3.92 0.09 -10.45
N ALA A 43 -4.12 1.28 -11.01
CA ALA A 43 -5.44 1.81 -11.32
C ALA A 43 -6.14 0.98 -12.41
N PHE A 44 -5.44 0.61 -13.48
CA PHE A 44 -6.00 -0.23 -14.56
C PHE A 44 -6.41 -1.61 -14.06
N THR A 45 -5.52 -2.31 -13.36
CA THR A 45 -5.80 -3.66 -12.86
C THR A 45 -7.00 -3.67 -11.90
N LYS A 46 -7.07 -2.71 -10.98
CA LYS A 46 -8.22 -2.53 -10.09
C LYS A 46 -9.51 -2.22 -10.86
N THR A 47 -9.47 -1.29 -11.82
CA THR A 47 -10.64 -0.87 -12.61
C THR A 47 -11.19 -2.04 -13.42
N TYR A 48 -10.34 -2.80 -14.11
CA TYR A 48 -10.77 -3.98 -14.88
C TYR A 48 -11.28 -5.10 -13.97
N ALA A 49 -10.66 -5.34 -12.82
CA ALA A 49 -11.13 -6.31 -11.84
C ALA A 49 -12.51 -5.94 -11.29
N MET A 50 -12.74 -4.68 -10.92
CA MET A 50 -14.03 -4.20 -10.42
C MET A 50 -15.11 -4.20 -11.50
N ALA A 51 -14.79 -3.80 -12.73
CA ALA A 51 -15.72 -3.86 -13.85
C ALA A 51 -16.13 -5.31 -14.15
N SER A 52 -15.17 -6.25 -14.14
CA SER A 52 -15.45 -7.68 -14.31
C SER A 52 -16.27 -8.22 -13.15
N ALA A 53 -15.94 -7.86 -11.91
CA ALA A 53 -16.69 -8.25 -10.72
C ALA A 53 -18.14 -7.73 -10.75
N ALA A 54 -18.37 -6.51 -11.22
CA ALA A 54 -19.70 -5.94 -11.39
C ALA A 54 -20.53 -6.73 -12.41
N ALA A 55 -19.93 -7.09 -13.55
CA ALA A 55 -20.59 -7.93 -14.55
C ALA A 55 -20.91 -9.33 -13.99
N LEU A 56 -19.97 -9.95 -13.27
CA LEU A 56 -20.17 -11.26 -12.64
C LEU A 56 -21.20 -11.23 -11.51
N ALA A 57 -21.31 -10.12 -10.77
CA ALA A 57 -22.23 -9.95 -9.65
C ALA A 57 -23.72 -10.03 -10.08
N ILE A 58 -24.06 -9.58 -11.30
CA ILE A 58 -25.42 -9.72 -11.84
C ILE A 58 -25.60 -11.05 -12.59
N THR A 59 -24.55 -11.57 -13.22
CA THR A 59 -24.68 -12.74 -14.13
C THR A 59 -24.42 -14.06 -13.42
N LEU A 60 -23.17 -14.30 -13.01
CA LEU A 60 -22.71 -15.59 -12.50
C LEU A 60 -23.06 -15.79 -11.03
N VAL A 61 -22.92 -14.75 -10.20
CA VAL A 61 -23.11 -14.85 -8.75
C VAL A 61 -24.52 -15.32 -8.37
N PRO A 62 -25.63 -14.81 -8.94
CA PRO A 62 -26.97 -15.31 -8.64
C PRO A 62 -27.18 -16.77 -9.00
N VAL A 63 -26.63 -17.21 -10.13
CA VAL A 63 -26.71 -18.61 -10.60
C VAL A 63 -25.96 -19.53 -9.65
N LEU A 64 -24.73 -19.17 -9.28
CA LEU A 64 -23.91 -19.95 -8.34
C LEU A 64 -24.52 -19.99 -6.94
N MET A 65 -25.08 -18.88 -6.46
CA MET A 65 -25.83 -18.84 -5.20
C MET A 65 -27.01 -19.82 -5.25
N GLY A 66 -27.80 -19.83 -6.32
CA GLY A 66 -28.91 -20.78 -6.48
C GLY A 66 -28.48 -22.24 -6.62
N TYR A 67 -27.25 -22.50 -7.10
CA TYR A 67 -26.71 -23.84 -7.25
C TYR A 67 -26.09 -24.39 -5.96
N PHE A 68 -25.24 -23.61 -5.29
CA PHE A 68 -24.48 -24.03 -4.11
C PHE A 68 -25.21 -23.79 -2.80
N ILE A 69 -26.01 -22.73 -2.68
CA ILE A 69 -26.75 -22.42 -1.45
C ILE A 69 -28.05 -23.23 -1.45
N ARG A 70 -27.91 -24.54 -1.25
CA ARG A 70 -29.02 -25.49 -1.14
C ARG A 70 -28.93 -26.21 0.21
N GLY A 71 -30.01 -26.19 0.98
CA GLY A 71 -30.09 -26.85 2.29
C GLY A 71 -30.89 -26.07 3.34
N LYS A 72 -30.88 -26.56 4.59
CA LYS A 72 -31.47 -25.86 5.74
C LYS A 72 -30.53 -24.73 6.16
N ILE A 73 -30.72 -23.53 5.62
CA ILE A 73 -30.07 -22.32 6.13
C ILE A 73 -30.50 -22.16 7.59
N LEU A 74 -29.54 -22.26 8.51
CA LEU A 74 -29.83 -22.12 9.93
C LEU A 74 -30.27 -20.67 10.16
N PRO A 75 -31.46 -20.44 10.77
CA PRO A 75 -31.92 -19.09 11.00
C PRO A 75 -30.91 -18.30 11.83
N GLU A 76 -30.68 -17.05 11.47
CA GLU A 76 -29.67 -16.16 12.07
C GLU A 76 -29.69 -16.13 13.61
N HIS A 77 -30.86 -16.29 14.22
CA HIS A 77 -31.07 -16.29 15.67
C HIS A 77 -30.65 -17.59 16.38
N LYS A 78 -30.42 -18.68 15.65
CA LYS A 78 -29.97 -19.96 16.19
C LYS A 78 -28.45 -20.08 16.25
N ASN A 79 -27.71 -19.22 15.54
CA ASN A 79 -26.26 -19.19 15.61
C ASN A 79 -25.81 -18.47 16.90
N PRO A 80 -25.08 -19.13 17.82
CA PRO A 80 -24.67 -18.52 19.09
C PRO A 80 -23.78 -17.29 18.91
N VAL A 81 -22.93 -17.26 17.87
CA VAL A 81 -22.08 -16.11 17.55
C VAL A 81 -22.92 -14.91 17.12
N ASN A 82 -23.84 -15.13 16.19
CA ASN A 82 -24.71 -14.06 15.70
C ASN A 82 -25.63 -13.54 16.82
N ARG A 83 -26.10 -14.41 17.70
CA ARG A 83 -26.89 -14.01 18.87
C ARG A 83 -26.10 -13.10 19.81
N GLY A 84 -24.83 -13.41 20.07
CA GLY A 84 -23.93 -12.56 20.86
C GLY A 84 -23.71 -11.19 20.22
N LEU A 85 -23.40 -11.16 18.91
CA LEU A 85 -23.19 -9.92 18.15
C LEU A 85 -24.46 -9.06 18.14
N VAL A 86 -25.62 -9.65 17.89
CA VAL A 86 -26.92 -8.94 17.89
C VAL A 86 -27.26 -8.43 19.28
N ALA A 87 -26.96 -9.19 20.34
CA ALA A 87 -27.17 -8.75 21.72
C ALA A 87 -26.31 -7.54 22.10
N LEU A 88 -25.10 -7.42 21.55
CA LEU A 88 -24.22 -6.25 21.73
C LEU A 88 -24.62 -5.06 20.85
N TYR A 89 -25.05 -5.34 19.61
CA TYR A 89 -25.45 -4.29 18.65
C TYR A 89 -26.76 -3.60 19.02
N ARG A 90 -27.78 -4.37 19.45
CA ARG A 90 -29.11 -3.85 19.82
C ARG A 90 -29.10 -2.71 20.85
N PRO A 91 -28.39 -2.77 21.99
CA PRO A 91 -28.37 -1.67 22.95
C PRO A 91 -27.72 -0.41 22.38
N LEU A 92 -26.65 -0.54 21.57
CA LEU A 92 -26.01 0.59 20.91
C LEU A 92 -26.94 1.25 19.88
N LEU A 93 -27.66 0.45 19.10
CA LEU A 93 -28.67 0.95 18.16
C LEU A 93 -29.83 1.66 18.88
N ASN A 94 -30.33 1.09 19.98
CA ASN A 94 -31.40 1.70 20.75
C ASN A 94 -30.95 3.04 21.37
N LEU A 95 -29.69 3.13 21.80
CA LEU A 95 -29.11 4.37 22.31
C LEU A 95 -28.99 5.43 21.22
N SER A 96 -28.57 5.04 20.01
CA SER A 96 -28.43 5.99 18.89
C SER A 96 -29.77 6.54 18.42
N LEU A 97 -30.82 5.70 18.39
CA LEU A 97 -32.18 6.12 18.05
C LEU A 97 -32.83 6.97 19.15
N LYS A 98 -32.51 6.73 20.42
CA LYS A 98 -33.07 7.49 21.56
C LYS A 98 -32.52 8.92 21.64
N TYR A 99 -31.25 9.11 21.27
CA TYR A 99 -30.57 10.41 21.35
C TYR A 99 -29.92 10.82 20.01
N PRO A 100 -30.70 11.05 18.94
CA PRO A 100 -30.15 11.31 17.61
C PRO A 100 -29.31 12.59 17.55
N LYS A 101 -29.72 13.65 18.28
CA LYS A 101 -28.94 14.90 18.34
C LYS A 101 -27.58 14.71 19.02
N ALA A 102 -27.52 13.91 20.09
CA ALA A 102 -26.27 13.61 20.78
C ALA A 102 -25.32 12.80 19.87
N MET A 103 -25.85 11.87 19.08
CA MET A 103 -25.06 11.11 18.10
C MET A 103 -24.47 12.00 17.00
N ILE A 104 -25.23 12.99 16.50
CA ILE A 104 -24.70 13.95 15.51
C ILE A 104 -23.58 14.80 16.13
N VAL A 105 -23.77 15.31 17.35
CA VAL A 105 -22.74 16.08 18.05
C VAL A 105 -21.48 15.23 18.28
N LEU A 106 -21.64 13.97 18.68
CA LEU A 106 -20.53 13.04 18.85
C LEU A 106 -19.80 12.78 17.51
N ALA A 107 -20.53 12.55 16.42
CA ALA A 107 -19.94 12.34 15.10
C ALA A 107 -19.15 13.56 14.61
N LEU A 108 -19.69 14.76 14.81
CA LEU A 108 -18.98 16.01 14.50
C LEU A 108 -17.77 16.21 15.41
N GLY A 109 -17.87 15.88 16.69
CA GLY A 109 -16.76 15.91 17.63
C GLY A 109 -15.64 14.95 17.24
N LEU A 110 -15.98 13.72 16.82
CA LEU A 110 -15.01 12.76 16.30
C LEU A 110 -14.36 13.24 15.00
N LEU A 111 -15.14 13.81 14.08
CA LEU A 111 -14.61 14.39 12.85
C LEU A 111 -13.65 15.55 13.15
N ALA A 112 -14.01 16.44 14.08
CA ALA A 112 -13.13 17.52 14.51
C ALA A 112 -11.86 16.99 15.20
N SER A 113 -11.96 15.90 15.97
CA SER A 113 -10.81 15.27 16.62
C SER A 113 -9.79 14.71 15.63
N ALA A 114 -10.24 14.30 14.42
CA ALA A 114 -9.36 13.80 13.36
C ALA A 114 -8.41 14.90 12.82
N TYR A 115 -8.69 16.18 13.08
CA TYR A 115 -7.79 17.27 12.73
C TYR A 115 -6.46 17.19 13.48
N TYR A 116 -6.48 16.79 14.76
CA TYR A 116 -5.29 16.73 15.61
C TYR A 116 -4.21 15.72 15.17
N PRO A 117 -4.52 14.46 14.81
CA PRO A 117 -3.53 13.55 14.26
C PRO A 117 -3.10 13.98 12.86
N THR A 118 -4.01 14.52 12.05
CA THR A 118 -3.71 14.96 10.69
C THR A 118 -2.71 16.13 10.68
N SER A 119 -2.79 17.05 11.65
CA SER A 119 -1.84 18.16 11.76
C SER A 119 -0.44 17.75 12.23
N GLN A 120 -0.27 16.52 12.72
CA GLN A 120 1.03 15.98 13.11
C GLN A 120 1.69 15.15 12.01
N LEU A 121 1.00 14.89 10.90
CA LEU A 121 1.56 14.16 9.77
C LEU A 121 2.50 15.07 8.97
N GLY A 122 3.69 14.55 8.67
CA GLY A 122 4.60 15.15 7.71
C GLY A 122 4.12 14.98 6.27
N SER A 123 4.83 15.62 5.33
CA SER A 123 4.62 15.45 3.91
C SER A 123 5.86 14.81 3.30
N GLU A 124 5.67 13.71 2.58
CA GLU A 124 6.69 13.03 1.79
C GLU A 124 6.12 12.76 0.40
N PHE A 125 6.99 12.74 -0.62
CA PHE A 125 6.57 12.50 -2.00
C PHE A 125 6.14 11.03 -2.20
N ILE A 126 7.01 10.08 -1.84
CA ILE A 126 6.78 8.63 -1.88
C ILE A 126 7.53 8.03 -0.69
N PRO A 127 6.99 7.02 0.01
CA PRO A 127 7.73 6.33 1.07
C PRO A 127 9.03 5.74 0.51
N PRO A 128 10.14 5.76 1.28
CA PRO A 128 11.40 5.19 0.83
C PRO A 128 11.19 3.70 0.52
N LEU A 129 11.56 3.31 -0.70
CA LEU A 129 11.49 1.92 -1.14
C LEU A 129 12.72 1.18 -0.63
N ASP A 130 12.50 0.09 0.10
CA ASP A 130 13.59 -0.79 0.51
C ASP A 130 13.93 -1.75 -0.63
N GLU A 131 15.08 -1.53 -1.25
CA GLU A 131 15.60 -2.37 -2.34
C GLU A 131 16.47 -3.53 -1.83
N GLY A 132 16.74 -3.59 -0.52
CA GLY A 132 17.63 -4.58 0.11
C GLY A 132 19.13 -4.29 -0.06
N ASP A 133 19.50 -3.36 -0.94
CA ASP A 133 20.86 -2.88 -1.16
C ASP A 133 20.91 -1.36 -0.98
N LEU A 134 22.11 -0.83 -0.72
CA LEU A 134 22.32 0.60 -0.45
C LEU A 134 23.38 1.17 -1.37
N MET A 135 23.15 2.40 -1.84
CA MET A 135 24.14 3.15 -2.61
C MET A 135 24.77 4.24 -1.75
N TYR A 136 26.08 4.13 -1.50
CA TYR A 136 26.86 5.10 -0.76
C TYR A 136 27.60 6.05 -1.72
N MET A 137 27.19 7.32 -1.72
CA MET A 137 27.67 8.33 -2.68
C MET A 137 28.28 9.58 -2.01
N PRO A 138 29.44 9.48 -1.34
CA PRO A 138 30.10 10.65 -0.78
C PRO A 138 30.82 11.45 -1.88
N THR A 139 30.95 12.74 -1.65
CA THR A 139 31.73 13.66 -2.48
C THR A 139 32.94 14.18 -1.69
N THR A 140 34.06 14.39 -2.38
CA THR A 140 35.27 15.01 -1.82
C THR A 140 35.57 16.35 -2.48
N TYR A 141 36.48 17.12 -1.89
CA TYR A 141 36.96 18.38 -2.47
C TYR A 141 37.54 18.19 -3.89
N PRO A 142 37.37 19.19 -4.77
CA PRO A 142 37.99 19.21 -6.09
C PRO A 142 39.52 19.10 -6.03
N GLY A 143 40.11 18.50 -7.07
CA GLY A 143 41.57 18.41 -7.21
C GLY A 143 42.23 17.19 -6.56
N ILE A 144 41.45 16.20 -6.12
CA ILE A 144 42.00 14.92 -5.63
C ILE A 144 42.76 14.18 -6.74
N SER A 145 43.94 13.66 -6.43
CA SER A 145 44.69 12.82 -7.36
C SER A 145 44.05 11.43 -7.48
N ILE A 146 44.15 10.80 -8.66
CA ILE A 146 43.61 9.46 -8.91
C ILE A 146 44.14 8.44 -7.88
N GLY A 147 45.42 8.55 -7.52
CA GLY A 147 46.03 7.68 -6.51
C GLY A 147 45.36 7.81 -5.14
N LYS A 148 45.11 9.04 -4.68
CA LYS A 148 44.45 9.27 -3.39
C LYS A 148 42.98 8.89 -3.41
N ALA A 149 42.30 9.17 -4.54
CA ALA A 149 40.94 8.73 -4.81
C ALA A 149 40.79 7.21 -4.65
N ARG A 150 41.68 6.43 -5.28
CA ARG A 150 41.69 4.96 -5.17
C ARG A 150 41.94 4.49 -3.73
N GLU A 151 42.86 5.14 -3.03
CA GLU A 151 43.13 4.85 -1.62
C GLU A 151 41.88 5.06 -0.74
N LEU A 152 41.19 6.19 -0.92
CA LEU A 152 39.97 6.51 -0.19
C LEU A 152 38.87 5.48 -0.41
N VAL A 153 38.58 5.11 -1.66
CA VAL A 153 37.56 4.08 -1.97
C VAL A 153 37.93 2.76 -1.29
N GLN A 154 39.19 2.36 -1.34
CA GLN A 154 39.64 1.12 -0.73
C GLN A 154 39.50 1.16 0.79
N GLN A 155 39.80 2.29 1.43
CA GLN A 155 39.64 2.47 2.87
C GLN A 155 38.15 2.43 3.26
N THR A 156 37.30 3.19 2.57
CA THR A 156 35.86 3.21 2.84
C THR A 156 35.24 1.84 2.62
N ASN A 157 35.57 1.13 1.54
CA ASN A 157 35.05 -0.22 1.29
C ASN A 157 35.42 -1.20 2.40
N LYS A 158 36.66 -1.13 2.90
CA LYS A 158 37.09 -1.96 4.04
C LYS A 158 36.28 -1.66 5.29
N LEU A 159 36.05 -0.37 5.59
CA LEU A 159 35.25 0.06 6.74
C LEU A 159 33.80 -0.40 6.61
N ILE A 160 33.16 -0.20 5.46
CA ILE A 160 31.79 -0.67 5.20
C ILE A 160 31.72 -2.19 5.38
N LYS A 161 32.73 -2.93 4.89
CA LYS A 161 32.76 -4.39 4.99
C LYS A 161 32.93 -4.92 6.42
N THR A 162 33.29 -4.08 7.40
CA THR A 162 33.33 -4.46 8.81
C THR A 162 31.94 -4.62 9.42
N VAL A 163 30.91 -4.02 8.82
CA VAL A 163 29.52 -4.14 9.27
C VAL A 163 28.98 -5.54 8.90
N PRO A 164 28.52 -6.34 9.87
CA PRO A 164 28.21 -7.75 9.65
C PRO A 164 26.98 -7.98 8.76
N GLU A 165 26.08 -7.00 8.63
CA GLU A 165 24.94 -7.03 7.71
C GLU A 165 25.38 -6.94 6.24
N VAL A 166 26.62 -6.50 5.96
CA VAL A 166 27.10 -6.28 4.59
C VAL A 166 27.64 -7.56 3.95
N LYS A 167 27.01 -7.97 2.86
CA LYS A 167 27.42 -9.13 2.04
C LYS A 167 28.54 -8.79 1.06
N THR A 168 28.40 -7.75 0.24
CA THR A 168 29.45 -7.31 -0.70
C THR A 168 29.52 -5.79 -0.76
N VAL A 169 30.69 -5.26 -1.12
CA VAL A 169 30.91 -3.83 -1.29
C VAL A 169 31.66 -3.60 -2.59
N TRP A 170 31.02 -2.92 -3.53
CA TRP A 170 31.59 -2.61 -4.84
C TRP A 170 31.75 -1.10 -5.00
N GLY A 171 32.98 -0.62 -4.81
CA GLY A 171 33.29 0.81 -4.91
C GLY A 171 33.77 1.19 -6.30
N LYS A 172 33.18 2.23 -6.86
CA LYS A 172 33.58 2.92 -8.09
C LYS A 172 33.97 4.36 -7.73
N ILE A 173 34.99 4.89 -8.40
CA ILE A 173 35.35 6.31 -8.32
C ILE A 173 35.55 6.87 -9.71
N GLY A 174 34.99 8.04 -9.96
CA GLY A 174 34.82 8.53 -11.32
C GLY A 174 33.84 7.67 -12.10
N ARG A 175 34.00 7.69 -13.42
CA ARG A 175 33.07 7.09 -14.37
C ARG A 175 33.47 5.71 -14.88
N ALA A 176 32.49 4.92 -15.25
CA ALA A 176 32.63 3.80 -16.16
C ALA A 176 32.76 4.28 -17.62
N GLU A 177 33.22 3.40 -18.51
CA GLU A 177 33.34 3.66 -19.96
C GLU A 177 31.97 3.64 -20.66
N THR A 178 31.08 4.54 -20.24
CA THR A 178 29.74 4.73 -20.80
C THR A 178 29.34 6.21 -20.75
N ALA A 179 28.59 6.66 -21.75
CA ALA A 179 28.05 8.01 -21.79
C ALA A 179 27.01 8.29 -20.68
N THR A 180 26.45 7.24 -20.07
CA THR A 180 25.45 7.35 -19.00
C THR A 180 26.07 7.69 -17.64
N ASP A 181 27.39 7.68 -17.52
CA ASP A 181 28.11 7.88 -16.27
C ASP A 181 29.05 9.10 -16.37
N PRO A 182 28.60 10.29 -15.97
CA PRO A 182 29.41 11.50 -15.99
C PRO A 182 30.18 11.72 -14.67
N ALA A 183 30.28 10.72 -13.79
CA ALA A 183 30.82 10.90 -12.44
C ALA A 183 32.29 11.41 -12.46
N PRO A 184 32.59 12.52 -11.77
CA PRO A 184 33.96 13.02 -11.65
C PRO A 184 34.77 12.16 -10.68
N LEU A 185 36.10 12.25 -10.74
CA LEU A 185 37.01 11.55 -9.80
C LEU A 185 36.86 12.00 -8.34
N THR A 186 36.06 13.04 -8.08
CA THR A 186 35.72 13.54 -6.74
C THR A 186 34.47 12.88 -6.15
N MET A 187 33.76 12.05 -6.90
CA MET A 187 32.58 11.34 -6.46
C MET A 187 32.86 9.84 -6.40
N ILE A 188 32.56 9.25 -5.24
CA ILE A 188 32.60 7.81 -5.04
C ILE A 188 31.18 7.30 -5.17
N GLU A 189 31.00 6.18 -5.86
CA GLU A 189 29.74 5.46 -5.93
C GLU A 189 30.00 4.03 -5.48
N THR A 190 29.55 3.69 -4.28
CA THR A 190 29.73 2.35 -3.72
C THR A 190 28.40 1.65 -3.59
N VAL A 191 28.24 0.54 -4.30
CA VAL A 191 27.08 -0.34 -4.17
C VAL A 191 27.35 -1.31 -3.02
N ILE A 192 26.49 -1.27 -2.01
CA ILE A 192 26.58 -2.08 -0.79
C ILE A 192 25.45 -3.10 -0.84
N GLN A 193 25.81 -4.36 -1.01
CA GLN A 193 24.83 -5.43 -0.97
C GLN A 193 24.68 -5.92 0.47
N LEU A 194 23.46 -5.92 1.01
CA LEU A 194 23.21 -6.45 2.34
C LEU A 194 22.94 -7.96 2.29
N LYS A 195 23.10 -8.62 3.43
CA LYS A 195 22.60 -9.98 3.62
C LYS A 195 21.08 -9.94 3.64
N PRO A 196 20.38 -11.06 3.37
CA PRO A 196 18.95 -11.09 3.60
C PRO A 196 18.65 -10.85 5.09
N HIS A 197 17.49 -10.24 5.38
CA HIS A 197 17.12 -9.76 6.71
C HIS A 197 17.13 -10.85 7.80
N ASP A 198 16.94 -12.11 7.41
CA ASP A 198 16.99 -13.27 8.32
C ASP A 198 18.38 -13.53 8.94
N GLN A 199 19.42 -12.95 8.37
CA GLN A 199 20.81 -13.08 8.84
C GLN A 199 21.30 -11.83 9.58
N TRP A 200 20.43 -10.86 9.81
CA TRP A 200 20.78 -9.63 10.52
C TRP A 200 20.87 -9.91 12.02
N ARG A 201 21.63 -9.08 12.73
CA ARG A 201 21.64 -9.14 14.19
C ARG A 201 20.28 -8.68 14.71
N GLU A 202 19.86 -9.22 15.85
CA GLU A 202 18.72 -8.67 16.57
C GLU A 202 19.06 -7.26 17.06
N GLY A 203 18.28 -6.26 16.64
CA GLY A 203 18.54 -4.85 16.96
C GLY A 203 17.52 -3.91 16.35
#